data_AF-A0A1H7L703-F1
#
_entry.id   AF-A0A1H7L703-F1
#
_cell.length_a   1.000
_cell.length_b   1.000
_cell.length_c   1.000
_cell.angle_alpha   90.00
_cell.angle_beta   90.00
_cell.angle_gamma   90.00
#
_symmetry.space_group_name_H-M   'P 1'
#
loop_
_entity.id
_entity.type
_entity.pdbx_description
1 polymer ?
#
loop_
_entity_poly.entity_id
_entity_poly.type
_entity_poly.pdbx_seq_one_letter_code
_entity_poly.pdbx_strand_id
1 'polypeptide(L)'
;MKEFNKALSNFINDAAAGGAVRHLADLGYSISQIADELDYPISKEKIAGYMWEHFLNIGKISLEEPKASHEKASFIKEQDSFGRISFRRVTENIDNSYKKYVQCNFGKLLYKRDEAFIKQLEKLNPGDREYIELMPWPLTPVYHELDERMTRIKNII
;
A
#
# COMPACT_ATOMS: atom_id res chain seq x y z
N MET A 1 -4.62 -26.52 -22.88
CA MET A 1 -5.20 -25.22 -23.33
C MET A 1 -6.08 -24.55 -22.27
N LYS A 2 -6.89 -25.29 -21.49
CA LYS A 2 -7.69 -24.73 -20.36
C LYS A 2 -6.86 -24.04 -19.26
N GLU A 3 -5.75 -24.65 -18.84
CA GLU A 3 -4.90 -24.08 -17.77
C GLU A 3 -4.22 -22.76 -18.15
N PHE A 4 -3.84 -22.59 -19.43
CA PHE A 4 -3.26 -21.34 -19.92
C PHE A 4 -4.30 -20.21 -19.94
N ASN A 5 -5.52 -20.47 -20.41
CA ASN A 5 -6.59 -19.47 -20.42
C ASN A 5 -7.02 -19.09 -19.01
N LYS A 6 -6.99 -20.04 -18.07
CA LYS A 6 -7.24 -19.78 -16.65
C LYS A 6 -6.13 -18.91 -16.03
N ALA A 7 -4.86 -19.25 -16.28
CA ALA A 7 -3.72 -18.47 -15.81
C ALA A 7 -3.70 -17.05 -16.41
N LEU A 8 -4.03 -16.91 -17.70
CA LEU A 8 -4.10 -15.63 -18.39
C LEU A 8 -5.28 -14.78 -17.90
N SER A 9 -6.46 -15.38 -17.70
CA SER A 9 -7.62 -14.70 -17.11
C SER A 9 -7.32 -14.22 -15.69
N ASN A 10 -6.74 -15.08 -14.86
CA ASN A 10 -6.30 -14.70 -13.51
C ASN A 10 -5.29 -13.54 -13.57
N PHE A 11 -4.31 -13.59 -14.46
CA PHE A 11 -3.32 -12.53 -14.63
C PHE A 11 -3.92 -11.20 -15.10
N ILE A 12 -4.84 -11.21 -16.07
CA ILE A 12 -5.52 -10.00 -16.56
C ILE A 12 -6.41 -9.42 -15.47
N ASN A 13 -7.14 -10.26 -14.74
CA ASN A 13 -7.98 -9.83 -13.63
C ASN A 13 -7.12 -9.26 -12.50
N ASP A 14 -5.99 -9.87 -12.18
CA ASP A 14 -5.01 -9.34 -11.23
C ASP A 14 -4.45 -7.97 -11.67
N ALA A 15 -4.20 -7.78 -12.97
CA ALA A 15 -3.77 -6.49 -13.51
C ALA A 15 -4.88 -5.42 -13.42
N ALA A 16 -6.15 -5.80 -13.59
CA ALA A 16 -7.31 -4.92 -13.47
C ALA A 16 -7.67 -4.60 -12.01
N ALA A 17 -7.47 -5.55 -11.09
CA ALA A 17 -7.76 -5.45 -9.67
C ALA A 17 -7.07 -4.29 -8.97
N GLY A 18 -5.82 -4.02 -9.36
CA GLY A 18 -5.03 -2.97 -8.74
C GLY A 18 -5.74 -1.61 -8.79
N GLY A 19 -6.52 -1.31 -9.84
CA GLY A 19 -7.27 -0.06 -9.92
C GLY A 19 -8.37 0.06 -8.85
N ALA A 20 -9.20 -0.97 -8.73
CA ALA A 20 -10.30 -1.01 -7.76
C ALA A 20 -9.77 -1.03 -6.31
N VAL A 21 -8.75 -1.84 -6.03
CA VAL A 21 -8.13 -1.91 -4.70
C VAL A 21 -7.59 -0.55 -4.26
N ARG A 22 -6.89 0.17 -5.16
CA ARG A 22 -6.38 1.52 -4.88
C ARG A 22 -7.49 2.50 -4.52
N HIS A 23 -8.54 2.52 -5.32
CA HIS A 23 -9.68 3.41 -5.10
C HIS A 23 -10.37 3.14 -3.75
N LEU A 24 -10.68 1.87 -3.45
CA LEU A 24 -11.31 1.49 -2.19
C LEU A 24 -10.39 1.73 -0.98
N ALA A 25 -9.08 1.55 -1.14
CA ALA A 25 -8.09 1.87 -0.11
C ALA A 25 -8.03 3.37 0.21
N ASP A 26 -8.17 4.24 -0.79
CA ASP A 26 -8.26 5.70 -0.61
C ASP A 26 -9.56 6.09 0.13
N LEU A 27 -10.65 5.34 -0.07
CA LEU A 27 -11.90 5.49 0.69
C LEU A 27 -11.79 4.92 2.13
N GLY A 28 -10.66 4.32 2.49
CA GLY A 28 -10.38 3.84 3.84
C GLY A 28 -10.86 2.42 4.15
N TYR A 29 -11.29 1.65 3.15
CA TYR A 29 -11.77 0.27 3.32
C TYR A 29 -10.67 -0.64 3.91
N SER A 30 -11.07 -1.66 4.67
CA SER A 30 -10.18 -2.74 5.11
C SER A 30 -9.90 -3.74 4.00
N ILE A 31 -8.89 -4.60 4.18
CA ILE A 31 -8.55 -5.63 3.20
C ILE A 31 -9.73 -6.60 2.99
N SER A 32 -10.44 -6.97 4.07
CA SER A 32 -11.66 -7.78 4.00
C SER A 32 -12.78 -7.07 3.25
N GLN A 33 -13.06 -5.80 3.56
CA GLN A 33 -14.10 -5.04 2.87
C GLN A 33 -13.79 -4.90 1.38
N ILE A 34 -12.52 -4.67 1.02
CA ILE A 34 -12.10 -4.64 -0.37
C ILE A 34 -12.34 -6.00 -1.04
N ALA A 35 -11.99 -7.10 -0.37
CA ALA A 35 -12.22 -8.44 -0.91
C ALA A 35 -13.71 -8.72 -1.19
N ASP A 36 -14.60 -8.24 -0.31
CA ASP A 36 -16.05 -8.42 -0.44
C ASP A 36 -16.67 -7.58 -1.57
N GLU A 37 -16.08 -6.42 -1.91
CA GLU A 37 -16.55 -5.51 -2.97
C GLU A 37 -16.08 -5.90 -4.37
N LEU A 38 -15.11 -6.83 -4.49
CA LEU A 38 -14.56 -7.23 -5.78
C LEU A 38 -15.39 -8.36 -6.41
N ASP A 39 -15.71 -8.21 -7.70
CA ASP A 39 -16.49 -9.20 -8.47
C ASP A 39 -15.79 -10.57 -8.66
N TYR A 40 -14.54 -10.70 -8.23
CA TYR A 40 -13.76 -11.93 -8.36
C TYR A 40 -12.84 -12.14 -7.15
N PRO A 41 -12.57 -13.42 -6.79
CA PRO A 41 -11.81 -13.73 -5.59
C PRO A 41 -10.33 -13.36 -5.76
N ILE A 42 -9.90 -12.36 -5.00
CA ILE A 42 -8.49 -12.01 -4.81
C ILE A 42 -8.10 -12.37 -3.38
N SER A 43 -6.91 -12.93 -3.19
CA SER A 43 -6.42 -13.21 -1.85
C SER A 43 -6.16 -11.90 -1.08
N LYS A 44 -6.35 -11.94 0.24
CA LYS A 44 -6.15 -10.79 1.11
C LYS A 44 -4.71 -10.29 1.09
N GLU A 45 -3.75 -11.19 0.99
CA GLU A 45 -2.31 -10.87 0.90
C GLU A 45 -2.01 -10.06 -0.37
N LYS A 46 -2.70 -10.38 -1.47
CA LYS A 46 -2.53 -9.66 -2.72
C LYS A 46 -3.16 -8.28 -2.69
N ILE A 47 -4.35 -8.15 -2.09
CA ILE A 47 -4.96 -6.85 -1.81
C ILE A 47 -4.02 -6.00 -0.94
N ALA A 48 -3.47 -6.57 0.14
CA ALA A 48 -2.50 -5.91 1.01
C ALA A 48 -1.25 -5.46 0.23
N GLY A 49 -0.74 -6.29 -0.68
CA GLY A 49 0.36 -5.93 -1.59
C GLY A 49 0.03 -4.70 -2.45
N TYR A 50 -1.14 -4.69 -3.09
CA TYR A 50 -1.58 -3.54 -3.88
C TYR A 50 -1.79 -2.27 -3.05
N MET A 51 -2.35 -2.39 -1.85
CA MET A 51 -2.49 -1.27 -0.92
C MET A 51 -1.12 -0.71 -0.50
N TRP A 52 -0.17 -1.59 -0.20
CA TRP A 52 1.18 -1.19 0.19
C TRP A 52 1.91 -0.43 -0.91
N GLU A 53 1.91 -0.97 -2.13
CA GLU A 53 2.50 -0.30 -3.29
C GLU A 53 1.84 1.06 -3.54
N HIS A 54 0.51 1.12 -3.45
CA HIS A 54 -0.25 2.36 -3.60
C HIS A 54 0.13 3.41 -2.55
N PHE A 55 0.15 3.02 -1.28
CA PHE A 55 0.46 3.92 -0.17
C PHE A 55 1.91 4.41 -0.20
N LEU A 56 2.85 3.61 -0.68
CA LEU A 56 4.19 4.09 -1.03
C LEU A 56 4.14 5.13 -2.17
N ASN A 57 3.40 4.84 -3.24
CA ASN A 57 3.34 5.70 -4.41
C ASN A 57 2.75 7.08 -4.13
N ILE A 58 1.73 7.18 -3.27
CA ILE A 58 1.09 8.44 -2.86
C ILE A 58 1.76 9.08 -1.63
N GLY A 59 2.82 8.46 -1.10
CA GLY A 59 3.57 8.96 0.05
C GLY A 59 2.82 8.87 1.37
N LYS A 60 1.77 8.05 1.47
CA LYS A 60 1.10 7.72 2.74
C LYS A 60 2.00 6.86 3.62
N ILE A 61 2.82 6.01 3.00
CA ILE A 61 3.89 5.24 3.62
C ILE A 61 5.23 5.71 3.02
N SER A 62 6.25 5.81 3.86
CA SER A 62 7.64 6.07 3.46
C SER A 62 8.58 5.09 4.17
N LEU A 63 9.56 4.55 3.43
CA LEU A 63 10.60 3.67 3.98
C LEU A 63 11.81 4.43 4.50
N GLU A 64 11.91 5.71 4.15
CA GLU A 64 12.91 6.64 4.63
C GLU A 64 12.25 7.74 5.46
N GLU A 65 13.04 8.44 6.26
CA GLU A 65 12.55 9.57 7.02
C GLU A 65 11.96 10.63 6.08
N PRO A 66 10.67 10.98 6.23
CA PRO A 66 9.98 11.86 5.30
C PRO A 66 10.57 13.26 5.38
N LYS A 67 10.98 13.77 4.22
CA LYS A 67 11.46 15.15 4.07
C LYS A 67 10.28 16.08 3.82
N ALA A 68 10.38 17.31 4.29
CA ALA A 68 9.38 18.36 4.06
C ALA A 68 9.13 18.60 2.56
N SER A 69 10.16 18.45 1.73
CA SER A 69 10.03 18.39 0.28
C SER A 69 11.04 17.43 -0.32
N HIS A 70 10.69 16.80 -1.44
CA HIS A 70 11.59 15.94 -2.19
C HIS A 70 11.26 15.94 -3.68
N GLU A 71 12.25 15.66 -4.52
CA GLU A 71 12.04 15.49 -5.95
C GLU A 71 11.63 14.06 -6.26
N LYS A 72 10.48 13.88 -6.90
CA LYS A 72 10.05 12.61 -7.47
C LYS A 72 10.32 12.61 -8.96
N ALA A 73 11.13 11.65 -9.41
CA ALA A 73 11.37 11.42 -10.83
C ALA A 73 10.40 10.35 -11.37
N SER A 74 9.70 10.66 -12.44
CA SER A 74 8.89 9.72 -13.22
C SER A 74 9.38 9.68 -14.68
N PHE A 75 8.98 8.64 -15.42
CA PHE A 75 9.33 8.49 -16.83
C PHE A 75 8.05 8.45 -17.66
N ILE A 76 7.92 9.39 -18.61
CA ILE A 76 6.81 9.43 -19.56
C ILE A 76 7.27 8.77 -20.85
N LYS A 77 6.50 7.80 -21.33
CA LYS A 77 6.71 7.18 -22.64
C LYS A 77 6.19 8.11 -23.73
N GLU A 78 7.04 8.45 -24.68
CA GLU A 78 6.71 9.27 -25.84
C GLU A 78 6.90 8.44 -27.11
N GLN A 79 6.00 8.61 -28.09
CA GLN A 79 6.08 7.98 -29.40
C GLN A 79 6.10 9.07 -30.45
N ASP A 80 7.14 9.10 -31.28
CA ASP A 80 7.24 10.06 -32.38
C ASP A 80 6.34 9.68 -33.56
N SER A 81 6.27 10.56 -34.56
CA SER A 81 5.51 10.33 -35.80
C SER A 81 5.99 9.13 -36.63
N PHE A 82 7.18 8.58 -36.33
CA PHE A 82 7.77 7.41 -36.97
C PHE A 82 7.62 6.13 -36.13
N GLY A 83 6.91 6.22 -35.00
CA GLY A 83 6.66 5.10 -34.11
C GLY A 83 7.82 4.72 -33.19
N ARG A 84 8.88 5.54 -33.11
CA ARG A 84 9.99 5.30 -32.18
C ARG A 84 9.55 5.66 -30.76
N ILE A 85 9.85 4.77 -29.82
CA ILE A 85 9.55 4.95 -28.41
C ILE A 85 10.77 5.58 -27.73
N SER A 86 10.55 6.69 -27.03
CA SER A 86 11.51 7.29 -26.11
C SER A 86 10.90 7.42 -24.71
N PHE A 87 11.74 7.60 -23.71
CA PHE A 87 11.30 7.86 -22.33
C PHE A 87 11.89 9.20 -21.87
N ARG A 88 11.02 10.14 -21.51
CA ARG A 88 11.45 11.41 -20.94
C ARG A 88 11.34 11.34 -19.42
N ARG A 89 12.45 11.65 -18.73
CA ARG A 89 12.45 11.84 -17.27
C ARG A 89 11.74 13.16 -16.95
N VAL A 90 10.82 13.11 -16.01
CA VAL A 90 10.10 14.26 -15.45
C VAL A 90 10.37 14.30 -13.96
N THR A 91 10.73 15.45 -13.44
CA THR A 91 10.93 15.67 -12.01
C THR A 91 9.87 16.62 -11.49
N GLU A 92 9.17 16.19 -10.44
CA GLU A 92 8.19 16.98 -9.72
C GLU A 92 8.70 17.21 -8.29
N ASN A 93 8.60 18.44 -7.79
CA ASN A 93 8.89 18.73 -6.39
C ASN A 93 7.62 18.49 -5.58
N ILE A 94 7.64 17.48 -4.72
CA ILE A 94 6.51 17.16 -3.84
C ILE A 94 6.73 17.86 -2.51
N ASP A 95 5.84 18.80 -2.19
CA ASP A 95 5.73 19.40 -0.88
C ASP A 95 4.91 18.49 0.06
N ASN A 96 5.55 18.01 1.11
CA ASN A 96 4.98 17.19 2.17
C ASN A 96 4.95 17.92 3.52
N SER A 97 5.22 19.24 3.55
CA SER A 97 5.33 20.02 4.79
C SER A 97 4.07 19.99 5.65
N TYR A 98 2.90 19.78 5.05
CA TYR A 98 1.62 19.65 5.74
C TYR A 98 1.39 18.25 6.34
N LYS A 99 2.11 17.22 5.86
CA LYS A 99 1.95 15.85 6.33
C LYS A 99 2.73 15.63 7.62
N LYS A 100 2.08 15.01 8.58
CA LYS A 100 2.72 14.51 9.80
C LYS A 100 2.89 13.01 9.66
N TYR A 101 4.03 12.49 10.10
CA TYR A 101 4.30 11.06 10.06
C TYR A 101 4.57 10.52 11.46
N VAL A 102 4.28 9.24 11.65
CA VAL A 102 4.68 8.45 12.81
C VAL A 102 5.56 7.30 12.36
N GLN A 103 6.61 7.04 13.13
CA GLN A 103 7.47 5.88 12.91
C GLN A 103 6.79 4.63 13.46
N CYS A 104 6.57 3.65 12.60
CA CYS A 104 6.02 2.33 12.90
C CYS A 104 7.12 1.27 12.80
N ASN A 105 7.16 0.36 13.77
CA ASN A 105 8.09 -0.79 13.79
C ASN A 105 7.35 -2.13 13.69
N PHE A 106 6.15 -2.14 13.07
CA PHE A 106 5.26 -3.30 13.07
C PHE A 106 5.91 -4.57 12.51
N GLY A 107 6.66 -4.48 11.40
CA GLY A 107 7.34 -5.64 10.83
C GLY A 107 8.31 -6.30 11.83
N LYS A 108 9.07 -5.51 12.59
CA LYS A 108 9.96 -6.04 13.65
C LYS A 108 9.18 -6.66 14.81
N LEU A 109 8.09 -6.04 15.24
CA LEU A 109 7.27 -6.52 16.36
C LEU A 109 6.53 -7.83 16.01
N LEU A 110 5.99 -7.93 14.80
CA LEU A 110 5.38 -9.14 14.26
C LEU A 110 6.41 -10.27 14.12
N TYR A 111 7.59 -9.98 13.57
CA TYR A 111 8.65 -10.97 13.41
C TYR A 111 9.12 -11.55 14.75
N LYS A 112 9.25 -10.71 15.78
CA LYS A 112 9.64 -11.14 17.13
C LYS A 112 8.53 -11.85 17.90
N ARG A 113 7.28 -11.81 17.39
CA ARG A 113 6.08 -12.28 18.10
C ARG A 113 5.98 -11.70 19.51
N ASP A 114 6.17 -10.39 19.62
CA ASP A 114 6.10 -9.70 20.89
C ASP A 114 4.70 -9.88 21.52
N GLU A 115 4.63 -10.52 22.69
CA GLU A 115 3.36 -10.89 23.31
C GLU A 115 2.53 -9.69 23.74
N ALA A 116 3.18 -8.61 24.18
CA ALA A 116 2.49 -7.40 24.58
C ALA A 116 1.85 -6.72 23.35
N PHE A 117 2.60 -6.65 22.25
CA PHE A 117 2.10 -6.14 20.98
C PHE A 117 0.95 -6.98 20.42
N ILE A 118 1.07 -8.31 20.42
CA ILE A 118 -0.01 -9.19 19.96
C ILE A 118 -1.29 -8.98 20.79
N LYS A 119 -1.18 -8.85 22.12
CA LYS A 119 -2.32 -8.53 22.99
C LYS A 119 -2.91 -7.14 22.72
N GLN A 120 -2.08 -6.18 22.30
CA GLN A 120 -2.58 -4.86 21.88
C GLN A 120 -3.31 -4.93 20.53
N LEU A 121 -2.82 -5.73 19.57
CA LEU A 121 -3.48 -5.93 18.28
C LEU A 121 -4.89 -6.50 18.42
N GLU A 122 -5.12 -7.37 19.41
CA GLU A 122 -6.45 -7.92 19.72
C GLU A 122 -7.47 -6.86 20.15
N LYS A 123 -7.03 -5.69 20.61
CA LYS A 123 -7.90 -4.57 20.99
C LYS A 123 -8.27 -3.67 19.81
N LEU A 124 -7.55 -3.79 18.69
CA LEU A 124 -7.88 -3.05 17.47
C LEU A 124 -9.18 -3.60 16.87
N ASN A 125 -9.88 -2.76 16.12
CA ASN A 125 -10.95 -3.28 15.27
C ASN A 125 -10.35 -4.25 14.22
N PRO A 126 -11.15 -5.19 13.69
CA PRO A 126 -10.65 -6.22 12.78
C PRO A 126 -9.92 -5.67 11.54
N GLY A 127 -10.38 -4.54 10.98
CA GLY A 127 -9.78 -3.94 9.78
C GLY A 127 -8.41 -3.30 10.05
N ASP A 128 -8.26 -2.61 11.17
CA ASP A 128 -6.99 -2.00 11.59
C ASP A 128 -5.97 -3.09 12.02
N ARG A 129 -6.44 -4.18 12.64
CA ARG A 129 -5.63 -5.36 12.95
C ARG A 129 -5.13 -6.04 11.67
N GLU A 130 -6.04 -6.34 10.75
CA GLU A 130 -5.72 -6.97 9.46
C GLU A 130 -4.72 -6.13 8.65
N TYR A 131 -4.85 -4.81 8.70
CA TYR A 131 -3.91 -3.88 8.09
C TYR A 131 -2.48 -4.04 8.62
N ILE A 132 -2.32 -4.29 9.92
CA ILE A 132 -0.99 -4.51 10.50
C ILE A 132 -0.50 -5.93 10.18
N GLU A 133 -1.36 -6.94 10.27
CA GLU A 133 -0.97 -8.35 10.13
C GLU A 133 -0.66 -8.76 8.68
N LEU A 134 -1.35 -8.19 7.68
CA LEU A 134 -1.25 -8.64 6.28
C LEU A 134 -0.43 -7.72 5.38
N MET A 135 -0.30 -6.43 5.71
CA MET A 135 0.55 -5.54 4.90
C MET A 135 2.02 -5.99 5.02
N PRO A 136 2.81 -5.90 3.93
CA PRO A 136 4.17 -6.41 3.87
C PRO A 136 5.18 -5.47 4.57
N TRP A 137 5.02 -5.26 5.88
CA TRP A 137 5.90 -4.42 6.68
C TRP A 137 7.33 -5.00 6.73
N PRO A 138 8.36 -4.26 6.28
CA PRO A 138 9.75 -4.71 6.36
C PRO A 138 10.26 -4.74 7.80
N LEU A 139 11.41 -5.40 8.01
CA LEU A 139 12.13 -5.42 9.30
C LEU A 139 12.93 -4.12 9.56
N THR A 140 12.53 -3.02 8.94
CA THR A 140 13.10 -1.67 9.10
C THR A 140 12.02 -0.73 9.63
N PRO A 141 12.39 0.42 10.22
CA PRO A 141 11.42 1.47 10.50
C PRO A 141 10.66 1.87 9.23
N VAL A 142 9.37 2.12 9.38
CA VAL A 142 8.49 2.63 8.33
C VAL A 142 7.80 3.87 8.85
N TYR A 143 7.68 4.91 8.05
CA TYR A 143 6.99 6.14 8.42
C TYR A 143 5.62 6.13 7.76
N HIS A 144 4.57 6.23 8.56
CA HIS A 144 3.20 6.28 8.08
C HIS A 144 2.61 7.66 8.36
N GLU A 145 1.89 8.23 7.40
CA GLU A 145 1.16 9.47 7.56
C GLU A 145 0.20 9.34 8.76
N LEU A 146 0.13 10.37 9.62
CA LEU A 146 -0.75 10.40 10.77
C LEU A 146 -2.17 10.73 10.33
N ASP A 147 -2.75 9.84 9.55
CA ASP A 147 -4.12 9.88 9.06
C ASP A 147 -5.10 9.33 10.12
N GLU A 148 -6.38 9.26 9.77
CA GLU A 148 -7.41 8.75 10.69
C GLU A 148 -7.14 7.31 11.14
N ARG A 149 -6.72 6.43 10.23
CA ARG A 149 -6.41 5.02 10.55
C ARG A 149 -5.25 4.93 11.53
N MET A 150 -4.14 5.62 11.23
CA MET A 150 -2.96 5.58 12.08
C MET A 150 -3.18 6.28 13.42
N THR A 151 -4.04 7.30 13.46
CA THR A 151 -4.48 7.93 14.71
C THR A 151 -5.25 6.95 15.60
N ARG A 152 -6.19 6.18 15.03
CA ARG A 152 -6.91 5.13 15.78
C ARG A 152 -5.97 4.06 16.31
N ILE A 153 -5.06 3.58 15.47
CA ILE A 153 -4.08 2.54 15.85
C ILE A 153 -3.20 3.03 16.98
N LYS A 154 -2.57 4.21 16.85
CA LYS A 154 -1.64 4.78 17.84
C LYS A 154 -2.30 5.06 19.19
N ASN A 155 -3.61 5.30 19.23
CA ASN A 155 -4.31 5.51 20.50
C ASN A 155 -4.49 4.21 21.31
N ILE A 156 -4.26 3.05 20.71
CA ILE A 156 -4.44 1.74 21.34
C ILE A 156 -3.09 1.07 21.64
N ILE A 157 -2.10 1.24 20.75
CA ILE A 157 -0.79 0.57 20.83
C ILE A 157 0.33 1.46 21.38
#